data_AF-W9Z3T6-F1
#
_entry.id   AF-W9Z3T6-F1
#
_cell.length_a   1.000
_cell.length_b   1.000
_cell.length_c   1.000
_cell.angle_alpha   90.00
_cell.angle_beta   90.00
_cell.angle_gamma   90.00
#
_symmetry.space_group_name_H-M   'P 1'
#
loop_
_entity.id
_entity.type
_entity.pdbx_description
1 polymer ?
#
loop_
_entity_poly.entity_id
_entity_poly.type
_entity_poly.pdbx_seq_one_letter_code
_entity_poly.pdbx_strand_id
1 'polypeptide(L)'
;MKLPWLIDHPSNPKDWLTDAYLWENDIEKPSQSTDQSATESMREKTPEKTRKRVRVKDGVKINSDVTNTSDITTKPDPKGNVGDRSRPSNFVPKDKPIKKKDVVIPLDKHCTLTTYKVYRDPNTGLIYDASLNQTVSSANKNKFYNIQVLEDPNSSDFKTWTRWGRVGEDGQHAILGNGTVTDAIKQFQKKFKDKSGLAWNNHTESVKPGKYVFLERRYSPHSDCEGEKNGNKAVRKVAGEQEDEGFLPECTLEKPVKEVMELIFNQQCFSNTISALKYDADKLPLGKLSKKTITSGFKQLKDLAALIDDPTLASSKWNMGIAEATEHLSNTYYSFIPHAFGRKQPPIIRDDNLIKKEIELLQSLSDMKVAAELMKIDRKTRDSIHPLDRQFQGLGLEEMTRLDDKSSEFGHLIKYLNNSGGAAHKMTYTIKDIFRIERQGECKRFDNSEFSKIPSNRRLLWHGSRATNFAGILSQGLRIAPSEAPVSGYMFGKGIYLADSSSKSAGYCYSMNTGGVALLILCEAALGAMQTLREADFNAGTKAKKNDMHSTWGQGKIGPRRWVDAGIVHPSLKGVEMPNPKYKPSETGIKDTKLHYNEYICYDVAQVRLRYLLYVKIKKL
;
A
#
# COMPACT_ATOMS: atom_id res chain seq x y z
N MET A 1 -23.48 -33.32 -25.97
CA MET A 1 -23.37 -32.40 -24.82
C MET A 1 -22.23 -32.83 -23.90
N LYS A 2 -21.04 -32.29 -24.15
CA LYS A 2 -19.84 -32.28 -23.28
C LYS A 2 -19.07 -31.04 -23.75
N LEU A 3 -18.65 -30.15 -22.85
CA LEU A 3 -17.93 -28.92 -23.15
C LEU A 3 -16.41 -29.21 -23.20
N PRO A 4 -15.74 -29.11 -24.36
CA PRO A 4 -14.30 -29.32 -24.50
C PRO A 4 -13.60 -27.98 -24.81
N TRP A 5 -12.88 -27.41 -23.84
CA TRP A 5 -11.82 -26.45 -24.12
C TRP A 5 -10.71 -26.58 -23.06
N LEU A 6 -9.87 -27.59 -23.23
CA LEU A 6 -8.56 -27.75 -22.61
C LEU A 6 -7.70 -28.46 -23.68
N ILE A 7 -6.36 -28.31 -23.64
CA ILE A 7 -5.32 -28.84 -24.58
C ILE A 7 -4.91 -27.72 -25.59
N ASP A 8 -3.66 -27.25 -25.73
CA ASP A 8 -2.34 -27.82 -25.39
C ASP A 8 -1.23 -26.75 -25.26
N HIS A 9 -0.18 -27.16 -24.54
CA HIS A 9 1.14 -26.54 -24.34
C HIS A 9 1.97 -26.49 -25.64
N PRO A 10 2.98 -25.60 -25.73
CA PRO A 10 4.25 -26.05 -26.30
C PRO A 10 5.49 -25.68 -25.48
N SER A 11 6.40 -26.64 -25.50
CA SER A 11 7.71 -26.78 -24.87
C SER A 11 8.86 -26.14 -25.68
N ASN A 12 9.77 -25.38 -25.04
CA ASN A 12 11.22 -25.66 -24.98
C ASN A 12 11.97 -24.56 -24.17
N PRO A 13 13.05 -24.90 -23.43
CA PRO A 13 13.72 -24.03 -22.49
C PRO A 13 14.93 -23.31 -23.12
N LYS A 14 15.32 -22.16 -22.57
CA LYS A 14 16.73 -21.75 -22.43
C LYS A 14 16.88 -20.49 -21.57
N ASP A 15 17.54 -20.71 -20.43
CA ASP A 15 18.46 -19.87 -19.66
C ASP A 15 18.37 -18.35 -19.80
N TRP A 16 17.94 -17.70 -18.71
CA TRP A 16 18.20 -16.28 -18.47
C TRP A 16 19.18 -16.14 -17.31
N LEU A 17 20.32 -15.51 -17.60
CA LEU A 17 21.24 -14.98 -16.60
C LEU A 17 20.52 -13.91 -15.78
N THR A 18 20.46 -14.11 -14.47
CA THR A 18 20.28 -13.07 -13.47
C THR A 18 21.57 -12.27 -13.37
N ASP A 19 21.50 -10.94 -13.51
CA ASP A 19 22.17 -9.96 -12.64
C ASP A 19 22.13 -8.57 -13.27
N ALA A 20 21.34 -7.67 -12.67
CA ALA A 20 21.62 -6.25 -12.47
C ALA A 20 20.34 -5.51 -12.04
N TYR A 21 20.52 -4.37 -11.37
CA TYR A 21 19.51 -3.43 -10.86
C TYR A 21 19.00 -3.69 -9.43
N LEU A 22 19.97 -3.67 -8.51
CA LEU A 22 19.78 -3.15 -7.16
C LEU A 22 19.72 -1.62 -7.21
N TRP A 23 18.79 -1.02 -6.48
CA TRP A 23 18.76 0.42 -6.18
C TRP A 23 19.79 0.76 -5.11
N GLU A 24 20.68 1.72 -5.39
CA GLU A 24 21.33 2.55 -4.38
C GLU A 24 20.85 3.99 -4.55
N ASN A 25 20.25 4.52 -3.48
CA ASN A 25 19.92 5.93 -3.33
C ASN A 25 21.11 6.59 -2.63
N ASP A 26 21.95 7.31 -3.37
CA ASP A 26 22.84 8.29 -2.76
C ASP A 26 22.22 9.69 -2.81
N ILE A 27 21.99 10.19 -1.61
CA ILE A 27 21.50 11.53 -1.31
C ILE A 27 22.73 12.43 -1.23
N GLU A 28 23.02 13.21 -2.27
CA GLU A 28 23.96 14.32 -2.16
C GLU A 28 23.23 15.58 -1.64
N LYS A 29 23.77 16.14 -0.56
CA LYS A 29 23.36 17.42 0.02
C LYS A 29 23.94 18.58 -0.80
N PRO A 30 23.23 19.73 -0.89
CA PRO A 30 23.66 20.86 -1.69
C PRO A 30 24.74 21.69 -0.98
N SER A 31 25.83 22.02 -1.69
CA SER A 31 26.77 23.08 -1.34
C SER A 31 26.40 24.38 -2.05
N GLN A 32 26.58 25.51 -1.35
CA GLN A 32 26.32 26.87 -1.82
C GLN A 32 27.55 27.51 -2.48
N SER A 33 27.25 28.53 -3.29
CA SER A 33 28.10 29.62 -3.82
C SER A 33 28.90 29.26 -5.09
N THR A 34 29.03 30.08 -6.13
CA THR A 34 28.89 31.55 -6.31
C THR A 34 28.55 31.88 -7.77
N ASP A 35 27.92 33.05 -7.98
CA ASP A 35 27.75 33.76 -9.25
C ASP A 35 29.03 33.86 -10.10
N GLN A 36 28.88 33.74 -11.43
CA GLN A 36 29.36 34.74 -12.41
C GLN A 36 28.85 34.45 -13.84
N SER A 37 28.37 35.51 -14.47
CA SER A 37 27.88 35.62 -15.84
C SER A 37 29.01 35.65 -16.90
N ALA A 38 28.78 35.08 -18.10
CA ALA A 38 29.03 35.72 -19.42
C ALA A 38 28.90 34.73 -20.61
N THR A 39 27.97 35.08 -21.52
CA THR A 39 27.98 35.05 -23.01
C THR A 39 28.86 34.12 -23.87
N GLU A 40 28.17 33.45 -24.80
CA GLU A 40 28.43 33.29 -26.26
C GLU A 40 29.51 32.37 -26.88
N SER A 41 28.99 31.45 -27.72
CA SER A 41 29.41 31.13 -29.11
C SER A 41 30.19 29.85 -29.44
N MET A 42 29.55 29.07 -30.32
CA MET A 42 30.02 28.29 -31.48
C MET A 42 31.15 27.23 -31.43
N ARG A 43 30.75 26.07 -32.01
CA ARG A 43 31.45 25.19 -32.98
C ARG A 43 32.54 24.18 -32.52
N GLU A 44 32.12 22.92 -32.68
CA GLU A 44 32.73 21.85 -33.50
C GLU A 44 34.01 21.09 -33.07
N LYS A 45 33.89 19.76 -33.25
CA LYS A 45 34.90 18.73 -33.56
C LYS A 45 35.56 17.94 -32.40
N THR A 46 35.15 16.68 -32.35
CA THR A 46 35.90 15.46 -31.95
C THR A 46 37.25 15.37 -32.69
N PRO A 47 38.26 14.63 -32.15
CA PRO A 47 38.25 13.16 -32.21
C PRO A 47 38.88 12.37 -31.04
N GLU A 48 38.45 11.11 -30.98
CA GLU A 48 39.08 9.90 -30.42
C GLU A 48 40.61 9.91 -30.19
N LYS A 49 41.04 9.30 -29.07
CA LYS A 49 41.99 8.15 -29.09
C LYS A 49 42.22 7.46 -27.73
N THR A 50 41.96 6.15 -27.73
CA THR A 50 42.74 5.02 -27.17
C THR A 50 43.12 4.91 -25.68
N ARG A 51 42.49 3.88 -25.06
CA ARG A 51 43.01 2.83 -24.13
C ARG A 51 44.49 2.87 -23.72
N LYS A 52 44.74 2.66 -22.41
CA LYS A 52 45.67 1.62 -21.90
C LYS A 52 45.39 1.25 -20.43
N ARG A 53 45.28 -0.05 -20.19
CA ARG A 53 45.26 -0.74 -18.88
C ARG A 53 46.69 -0.81 -18.32
N VAL A 54 46.84 -0.72 -17.00
CA VAL A 54 47.94 -1.35 -16.24
C VAL A 54 47.36 -1.97 -14.97
N ARG A 55 47.75 -3.22 -14.70
CA ARG A 55 47.41 -4.04 -13.52
C ARG A 55 48.68 -4.74 -13.09
N VAL A 56 49.16 -4.51 -11.87
CA VAL A 56 50.17 -5.28 -11.10
C VAL A 56 50.03 -4.77 -9.63
N LYS A 57 50.21 -5.49 -8.53
CA LYS A 57 50.07 -6.88 -8.05
C LYS A 57 50.59 -6.85 -6.60
N ASP A 58 50.07 -7.74 -5.74
CA ASP A 58 50.63 -8.22 -4.45
C ASP A 58 50.79 -7.16 -3.32
N GLY A 59 50.34 -7.34 -2.07
CA GLY A 59 50.18 -8.52 -1.23
C GLY A 59 51.13 -8.39 -0.03
N VAL A 60 50.63 -8.46 1.22
CA VAL A 60 51.28 -9.04 2.42
C VAL A 60 50.38 -8.84 3.67
N LYS A 61 50.52 -9.81 4.58
CA LYS A 61 49.67 -10.28 5.68
C LYS A 61 50.06 -9.73 7.08
N ILE A 62 49.05 -9.58 7.94
CA ILE A 62 48.85 -10.13 9.32
C ILE A 62 49.92 -9.91 10.43
N ASN A 63 49.48 -9.33 11.57
CA ASN A 63 49.53 -9.83 12.99
C ASN A 63 49.10 -8.65 13.91
N SER A 64 48.04 -8.72 14.72
CA SER A 64 47.74 -9.52 15.94
C SER A 64 48.45 -9.06 17.22
N ASP A 65 47.63 -9.01 18.29
CA ASP A 65 47.94 -9.04 19.72
C ASP A 65 48.29 -7.70 20.42
N VAL A 66 47.93 -7.39 21.68
CA VAL A 66 46.88 -7.73 22.68
C VAL A 66 47.37 -7.02 23.99
N THR A 67 46.47 -6.79 24.96
CA THR A 67 46.68 -6.46 26.40
C THR A 67 47.07 -5.02 26.81
N ASN A 68 46.18 -4.31 27.53
CA ASN A 68 46.08 -4.15 29.02
C ASN A 68 47.25 -3.27 29.59
N THR A 69 47.11 -2.27 30.47
CA THR A 69 46.26 -2.13 31.67
C THR A 69 46.42 -0.70 32.25
N SER A 70 45.32 -0.18 32.81
CA SER A 70 45.12 0.68 34.00
C SER A 70 46.21 1.57 34.64
N ASP A 71 45.78 2.81 34.90
CA ASP A 71 45.89 3.63 36.11
C ASP A 71 47.26 4.13 36.62
N ILE A 72 47.36 5.46 36.84
CA ILE A 72 47.33 6.09 38.18
C ILE A 72 47.41 7.63 38.06
N THR A 73 46.65 8.25 38.95
CA THR A 73 46.40 9.66 39.30
C THR A 73 47.62 10.53 39.64
N THR A 74 47.49 11.86 39.48
CA THR A 74 47.74 12.86 40.56
C THR A 74 47.36 14.31 40.14
N LYS A 75 46.70 14.99 41.08
CA LYS A 75 46.31 16.43 41.18
C LYS A 75 47.42 17.18 41.99
N PRO A 76 47.29 18.46 42.44
CA PRO A 76 46.58 19.68 41.98
C PRO A 76 47.41 21.01 42.13
N ASP A 77 46.73 22.17 41.97
CA ASP A 77 46.89 23.46 42.71
C ASP A 77 47.80 24.61 42.16
N PRO A 78 47.64 25.90 42.57
CA PRO A 78 46.48 26.80 42.35
C PRO A 78 46.84 28.31 42.11
N LYS A 79 45.81 29.18 42.05
CA LYS A 79 45.75 30.65 42.36
C LYS A 79 45.66 31.68 41.20
N GLY A 80 44.70 32.59 41.36
CA GLY A 80 44.70 33.94 40.76
C GLY A 80 43.29 34.51 40.55
N ASN A 81 42.90 35.52 41.33
CA ASN A 81 41.54 36.07 41.46
C ASN A 81 41.43 37.48 40.82
N VAL A 82 40.19 37.99 40.69
CA VAL A 82 39.75 39.37 40.30
C VAL A 82 39.73 39.65 38.78
N GLY A 83 38.68 40.12 38.09
CA GLY A 83 37.32 40.56 38.39
C GLY A 83 36.96 41.76 37.48
N ASP A 84 35.99 41.66 36.56
CA ASP A 84 35.04 42.74 36.18
C ASP A 84 33.98 42.26 35.14
N ARG A 85 32.85 42.97 35.10
CA ARG A 85 31.55 42.67 34.51
C ARG A 85 31.46 42.92 33.00
N SER A 86 30.66 42.10 32.31
CA SER A 86 29.56 42.48 31.37
C SER A 86 29.48 41.71 30.03
N ARG A 87 28.22 41.43 29.64
CA ARG A 87 27.65 40.78 28.43
C ARG A 87 27.53 39.25 28.40
N PRO A 88 26.30 38.68 28.27
CA PRO A 88 26.10 37.25 28.14
C PRO A 88 26.41 36.80 26.71
N SER A 89 27.53 36.08 26.55
CA SER A 89 27.86 35.35 25.33
C SER A 89 27.20 33.97 25.33
N ASN A 90 26.53 33.65 24.22
CA ASN A 90 25.99 32.36 23.82
C ASN A 90 26.68 31.14 24.46
N PHE A 91 25.98 30.46 25.36
CA PHE A 91 26.28 29.09 25.75
C PHE A 91 25.17 28.18 25.21
N VAL A 92 25.54 27.35 24.24
CA VAL A 92 24.79 26.17 23.82
C VAL A 92 24.76 25.20 25.02
N PRO A 93 23.60 24.86 25.59
CA PRO A 93 23.53 23.80 26.58
C PRO A 93 23.80 22.48 25.87
N LYS A 94 24.88 21.82 26.31
CA LYS A 94 25.25 20.45 25.95
C LYS A 94 24.03 19.52 25.96
N ASP A 95 24.01 18.66 24.96
CA ASP A 95 23.06 17.57 24.72
C ASP A 95 22.51 16.95 26.01
N LYS A 96 21.28 17.35 26.36
CA LYS A 96 20.42 16.46 27.15
C LYS A 96 20.00 15.34 26.20
N PRO A 97 20.22 14.06 26.54
CA PRO A 97 19.69 12.98 25.73
C PRO A 97 18.18 13.18 25.65
N ILE A 98 17.69 13.44 24.44
CA ILE A 98 16.26 13.44 24.13
C ILE A 98 15.77 12.07 24.57
N LYS A 99 15.04 12.02 25.70
CA LYS A 99 14.31 10.81 26.10
C LYS A 99 13.42 10.44 24.92
N LYS A 100 13.78 9.37 24.18
CA LYS A 100 12.92 8.79 23.17
C LYS A 100 11.62 8.46 23.88
N LYS A 101 10.52 9.15 23.52
CA LYS A 101 9.21 8.94 24.11
C LYS A 101 8.87 7.44 24.14
N ASP A 102 8.32 7.00 25.26
CA ASP A 102 7.90 5.61 25.42
C ASP A 102 6.78 5.28 24.44
N VAL A 103 7.03 4.27 23.61
CA VAL A 103 6.03 3.74 22.69
C VAL A 103 5.06 2.91 23.53
N VAL A 104 3.82 3.39 23.72
CA VAL A 104 2.80 2.62 24.44
C VAL A 104 2.26 1.54 23.51
N ILE A 105 2.51 0.29 23.87
CA ILE A 105 1.95 -0.87 23.19
C ILE A 105 0.64 -1.23 23.89
N PRO A 106 -0.50 -1.32 23.17
CA PRO A 106 -1.77 -1.64 23.78
C PRO A 106 -1.80 -3.08 24.29
N LEU A 107 -2.40 -3.26 25.46
CA LEU A 107 -2.74 -4.57 25.99
C LEU A 107 -3.71 -5.29 25.03
N ASP A 108 -3.64 -6.62 25.02
CA ASP A 108 -4.65 -7.44 24.37
C ASP A 108 -6.05 -7.15 24.96
N LYS A 109 -7.06 -7.00 24.08
CA LYS A 109 -8.43 -6.60 24.44
C LYS A 109 -9.12 -7.50 25.47
N HIS A 110 -8.68 -8.75 25.63
CA HIS A 110 -9.22 -9.70 26.60
C HIS A 110 -8.32 -9.91 27.83
N CYS A 111 -7.26 -9.11 27.97
CA CYS A 111 -6.40 -9.20 29.13
C CYS A 111 -7.14 -8.71 30.38
N THR A 112 -7.20 -9.55 31.41
CA THR A 112 -7.82 -9.22 32.70
C THR A 112 -6.95 -8.32 33.57
N LEU A 113 -5.65 -8.21 33.25
CA LEU A 113 -4.67 -7.39 33.95
C LEU A 113 -4.64 -5.96 33.38
N THR A 114 -5.73 -5.21 33.56
CA THR A 114 -5.93 -3.90 32.93
C THR A 114 -4.97 -2.81 33.40
N THR A 115 -4.34 -2.97 34.57
CA THR A 115 -3.37 -2.00 35.13
C THR A 115 -1.95 -2.18 34.62
N TYR A 116 -1.66 -3.30 33.97
CA TYR A 116 -0.30 -3.65 33.53
C TYR A 116 0.06 -2.94 32.22
N LYS A 117 1.34 -2.89 31.89
CA LYS A 117 1.87 -2.38 30.61
C LYS A 117 2.68 -3.45 29.92
N VAL A 118 2.71 -3.45 28.59
CA VAL A 118 3.54 -4.39 27.84
C VAL A 118 5.01 -4.05 28.06
N TYR A 119 5.78 -5.05 28.49
CA TYR A 119 7.20 -4.91 28.79
C TYR A 119 8.02 -4.67 27.53
N ARG A 120 8.95 -3.72 27.66
CA ARG A 120 9.96 -3.39 26.67
C ARG A 120 11.32 -3.44 27.34
N ASP A 121 12.25 -4.18 26.74
CA ASP A 121 13.62 -4.24 27.27
C ASP A 121 14.27 -2.86 27.19
N PRO A 122 14.68 -2.26 28.33
CA PRO A 122 15.31 -0.93 28.35
C PRO A 122 16.64 -0.86 27.60
N ASN A 123 17.37 -1.98 27.51
CA ASN A 123 18.72 -2.02 26.94
C ASN A 123 18.68 -2.20 25.42
N THR A 124 17.88 -3.15 24.95
CA THR A 124 17.80 -3.49 23.52
C THR A 124 16.68 -2.75 22.80
N GLY A 125 15.71 -2.20 23.55
CA GLY A 125 14.50 -1.61 23.01
C GLY A 125 13.51 -2.63 22.43
N LEU A 126 13.77 -3.93 22.56
CA LEU A 126 12.93 -5.02 22.06
C LEU A 126 11.58 -5.04 22.80
N ILE A 127 10.51 -5.13 22.02
CA ILE A 127 9.14 -5.17 22.51
C ILE A 127 8.73 -6.64 22.65
N TYR A 128 8.36 -7.08 23.85
CA TYR A 128 7.95 -8.47 24.09
C TYR A 128 6.45 -8.66 23.81
N ASP A 129 6.09 -8.53 22.53
CA ASP A 129 4.75 -8.79 22.00
C ASP A 129 4.84 -9.61 20.71
N ALA A 130 4.28 -10.81 20.74
CA ALA A 130 4.24 -11.72 19.61
C ALA A 130 2.81 -12.06 19.22
N SER A 131 2.46 -11.81 17.95
CA SER A 131 1.20 -12.25 17.36
C SER A 131 1.46 -13.30 16.30
N LEU A 132 1.00 -14.52 16.54
CA LEU A 132 1.28 -15.67 15.70
C LEU A 132 0.02 -16.12 14.95
N ASN A 133 0.19 -16.61 13.72
CA ASN A 133 -0.88 -17.13 12.88
C ASN A 133 -0.51 -18.46 12.24
N GLN A 134 -1.48 -19.36 12.15
CA GLN A 134 -1.32 -20.61 11.43
C GLN A 134 -2.62 -20.99 10.74
N THR A 135 -2.53 -21.15 9.44
CA THR A 135 -3.61 -21.70 8.62
C THR A 135 -3.18 -23.05 8.04
N VAL A 136 -4.04 -24.06 8.17
CA VAL A 136 -3.94 -25.37 7.54
C VAL A 136 -5.30 -25.72 6.98
N SER A 137 -5.45 -25.59 5.67
CA SER A 137 -6.71 -25.72 4.95
C SER A 137 -7.28 -27.13 5.07
N SER A 138 -6.51 -28.19 4.80
CA SER A 138 -6.92 -29.60 4.92
C SER A 138 -7.52 -29.97 6.28
N ALA A 139 -6.94 -29.42 7.36
CA ALA A 139 -7.40 -29.67 8.72
C ALA A 139 -8.47 -28.68 9.22
N ASN A 140 -8.95 -27.76 8.36
CA ASN A 140 -9.80 -26.63 8.73
C ASN A 140 -9.28 -25.87 9.97
N LYS A 141 -7.96 -25.74 10.09
CA LYS A 141 -7.32 -25.01 11.19
C LYS A 141 -6.99 -23.62 10.69
N ASN A 142 -7.57 -22.60 11.30
CA ASN A 142 -7.16 -21.22 11.13
C ASN A 142 -7.03 -20.63 12.53
N LYS A 143 -5.83 -20.63 13.08
CA LYS A 143 -5.57 -20.43 14.51
C LYS A 143 -4.65 -19.23 14.76
N PHE A 144 -4.90 -18.53 15.85
CA PHE A 144 -4.01 -17.49 16.36
C PHE A 144 -3.38 -17.87 17.70
N TYR A 145 -2.23 -17.28 18.00
CA TYR A 145 -1.59 -17.36 19.31
C TYR A 145 -0.89 -16.03 19.60
N ASN A 146 -1.41 -15.26 20.55
CA ASN A 146 -0.84 -14.01 21.02
C ASN A 146 -0.06 -14.26 22.31
N ILE A 147 1.06 -13.58 22.48
CA ILE A 147 1.94 -13.67 23.65
C ILE A 147 2.40 -12.25 23.99
N GLN A 148 2.20 -11.80 25.22
CA GLN A 148 2.69 -10.50 25.69
C GLN A 148 3.38 -10.69 27.05
N VAL A 149 4.54 -10.08 27.25
CA VAL A 149 5.10 -9.88 28.59
C VAL A 149 4.54 -8.59 29.14
N LEU A 150 4.01 -8.65 30.35
CA LEU A 150 3.33 -7.57 31.05
C LEU A 150 4.09 -7.23 32.33
N GLU A 151 4.19 -5.95 32.63
CA GLU A 151 4.81 -5.37 33.82
C GLU A 151 3.77 -4.52 34.55
N ASP A 152 3.66 -4.70 35.86
CA ASP A 152 2.87 -3.80 36.70
C ASP A 152 3.67 -2.49 36.93
N PRO A 153 3.11 -1.31 36.63
CA PRO A 153 3.82 -0.05 36.92
C PRO A 153 4.01 0.23 38.42
N ASN A 154 3.16 -0.36 39.27
CA ASN A 154 3.12 -0.06 40.71
C ASN A 154 3.83 -1.12 41.56
N SER A 155 4.12 -2.28 40.98
CA SER A 155 4.84 -3.37 41.66
C SER A 155 5.88 -3.95 40.70
N SER A 156 6.98 -4.51 41.21
CA SER A 156 7.95 -5.20 40.33
C SER A 156 7.46 -6.57 39.85
N ASP A 157 6.15 -6.73 39.62
CA ASP A 157 5.52 -7.97 39.17
C ASP A 157 5.47 -8.04 37.64
N PHE A 158 5.95 -9.17 37.10
CA PHE A 158 5.96 -9.46 35.68
C PHE A 158 5.22 -10.76 35.38
N LYS A 159 4.35 -10.71 34.37
CA LYS A 159 3.55 -11.86 33.93
C LYS A 159 3.63 -12.01 32.42
N THR A 160 3.50 -13.24 31.92
CA THR A 160 3.36 -13.52 30.49
C THR A 160 1.91 -13.89 30.19
N TRP A 161 1.23 -13.02 29.48
CA TRP A 161 -0.11 -13.24 28.96
C TRP A 161 -0.05 -14.04 27.66
N THR A 162 -0.90 -15.05 27.54
CA THR A 162 -1.09 -15.82 26.31
C THR A 162 -2.56 -15.91 25.96
N ARG A 163 -2.91 -15.77 24.69
CA ARG A 163 -4.28 -15.97 24.18
C ARG A 163 -4.26 -16.72 22.85
N TRP A 164 -5.12 -17.71 22.69
CA TRP A 164 -5.15 -18.54 21.48
C TRP A 164 -6.55 -19.02 21.15
N GLY A 165 -6.81 -19.25 19.87
CA GLY A 165 -8.13 -19.66 19.42
C GLY A 165 -8.23 -19.75 17.91
N ARG A 166 -9.45 -19.85 17.41
CA ARG A 166 -9.74 -19.73 15.97
C ARG A 166 -9.73 -18.25 15.56
N VAL A 167 -9.19 -17.95 14.38
CA VAL A 167 -9.16 -16.59 13.83
C VAL A 167 -10.58 -16.07 13.63
N GLY A 168 -10.85 -14.85 14.11
CA GLY A 168 -12.18 -14.25 14.21
C GLY A 168 -13.01 -14.58 15.47
N GLU A 169 -12.48 -15.36 16.42
CA GLU A 169 -13.14 -15.69 17.70
C GLU A 169 -12.26 -15.25 18.91
N ASP A 170 -12.85 -15.11 20.09
CA ASP A 170 -12.16 -14.60 21.30
C ASP A 170 -11.05 -15.55 21.81
N GLY A 171 -11.29 -16.86 21.73
CA GLY A 171 -10.35 -17.90 22.14
C GLY A 171 -10.26 -18.12 23.66
N GLN A 172 -9.22 -18.84 24.06
CA GLN A 172 -8.84 -19.12 25.45
C GLN A 172 -7.58 -18.32 25.82
N HIS A 173 -7.36 -18.08 27.11
CA HIS A 173 -6.20 -17.35 27.60
C HIS A 173 -5.58 -17.98 28.84
N ALA A 174 -4.31 -17.65 29.10
CA ALA A 174 -3.61 -18.02 30.33
C ALA A 174 -2.58 -16.94 30.71
N ILE A 175 -2.45 -16.71 32.02
CA ILE A 175 -1.40 -15.90 32.64
C ILE A 175 -0.33 -16.86 33.16
N LEU A 176 0.93 -16.61 32.80
CA LEU A 176 2.07 -17.42 33.19
C LEU A 176 3.10 -16.55 33.92
N GLY A 177 3.97 -17.19 34.69
CA GLY A 177 5.11 -16.53 35.35
C GLY A 177 4.96 -16.45 36.86
N ASN A 178 6.08 -16.47 37.55
CA ASN A 178 6.16 -16.37 39.02
C ASN A 178 6.24 -14.93 39.56
N GLY A 179 6.14 -13.92 38.69
CA GLY A 179 6.25 -12.50 39.05
C GLY A 179 7.61 -11.86 38.77
N THR A 180 8.63 -12.64 38.41
CA THR A 180 9.95 -12.07 38.05
C THR A 180 10.07 -11.81 36.55
N VAL A 181 10.78 -10.74 36.17
CA VAL A 181 11.04 -10.39 34.76
C VAL A 181 11.73 -11.52 34.00
N THR A 182 12.70 -12.18 34.64
CA THR A 182 13.48 -13.27 34.05
C THR A 182 12.59 -14.48 33.73
N ASP A 183 11.69 -14.85 34.63
CA ASP A 183 10.77 -15.97 34.38
C ASP A 183 9.71 -15.59 33.33
N ALA A 184 9.15 -14.38 33.38
CA ALA A 184 8.19 -13.92 32.38
C ALA A 184 8.79 -13.96 30.96
N ILE A 185 10.00 -13.40 30.78
CA ILE A 185 10.74 -13.47 29.50
C ILE A 185 11.01 -14.92 29.09
N LYS A 186 11.41 -15.78 30.04
CA LYS A 186 11.66 -17.20 29.77
C LYS A 186 10.39 -17.92 29.29
N GLN A 187 9.24 -17.68 29.93
CA GLN A 187 7.95 -18.24 29.50
C GLN A 187 7.57 -17.74 28.10
N PHE A 188 7.76 -16.45 27.83
CA PHE A 188 7.49 -15.86 26.52
C PHE A 188 8.35 -16.52 25.44
N GLN A 189 9.67 -16.57 25.64
CA GLN A 189 10.61 -17.14 24.67
C GLN A 189 10.35 -18.63 24.46
N LYS A 190 10.03 -19.38 25.52
CA LYS A 190 9.65 -20.79 25.45
C LYS A 190 8.41 -20.97 24.58
N LYS A 191 7.31 -20.26 24.89
CA LYS A 191 6.07 -20.36 24.11
C LYS A 191 6.26 -19.92 22.66
N PHE A 192 7.00 -18.84 22.42
CA PHE A 192 7.32 -18.38 21.08
C PHE A 192 8.08 -19.45 20.28
N LYS A 193 9.14 -20.04 20.87
CA LYS A 193 9.94 -21.09 20.24
C LYS A 193 9.14 -22.37 20.00
N ASP A 194 8.30 -22.77 20.94
CA ASP A 194 7.46 -23.98 20.79
C ASP A 194 6.50 -23.86 19.61
N LYS A 195 5.92 -22.66 19.41
CA LYS A 195 4.90 -22.39 18.39
C LYS A 195 5.46 -22.01 17.03
N SER A 196 6.48 -21.15 16.96
CA SER A 196 7.11 -20.71 15.71
C SER A 196 8.27 -21.60 15.27
N GLY A 197 8.93 -22.27 16.21
CA GLY A 197 10.18 -22.99 15.99
C GLY A 197 11.42 -22.09 15.90
N LEU A 198 11.27 -20.78 16.13
CA LEU A 198 12.35 -19.78 16.07
C LEU A 198 12.70 -19.25 17.46
N ALA A 199 13.95 -18.84 17.65
CA ALA A 199 14.32 -18.08 18.84
C ALA A 199 13.77 -16.64 18.72
N TRP A 200 13.42 -16.02 19.85
CA TRP A 200 12.88 -14.65 19.82
C TRP A 200 13.85 -13.64 19.21
N ASN A 201 15.16 -13.80 19.41
CA ASN A 201 16.15 -12.90 18.80
C ASN A 201 16.20 -13.01 17.27
N ASN A 202 15.71 -14.12 16.71
CA ASN A 202 15.70 -14.42 15.29
C ASN A 202 14.26 -14.46 14.74
N HIS A 203 13.33 -13.73 15.37
CA HIS A 203 11.90 -13.76 15.06
C HIS A 203 11.54 -13.34 13.62
N THR A 204 12.49 -12.76 12.87
CA THR A 204 12.31 -12.33 11.47
C THR A 204 12.79 -13.35 10.44
N GLU A 205 13.35 -14.49 10.85
CA GLU A 205 13.84 -15.55 9.94
C GLU A 205 12.70 -16.32 9.25
N SER A 206 13.06 -17.17 8.29
CA SER A 206 12.11 -17.97 7.53
C SER A 206 11.30 -18.92 8.41
N VAL A 207 10.00 -18.99 8.12
CA VAL A 207 9.05 -19.79 8.89
C VAL A 207 9.32 -21.28 8.65
N LYS A 208 9.24 -22.08 9.72
CA LYS A 208 9.34 -23.54 9.62
C LYS A 208 8.02 -24.15 9.11
N PRO A 209 8.05 -25.12 8.19
CA PRO A 209 6.85 -25.81 7.72
C PRO A 209 5.99 -26.34 8.87
N GLY A 210 4.68 -26.12 8.80
CA GLY A 210 3.73 -26.60 9.82
C GLY A 210 3.80 -25.89 11.18
N LYS A 211 4.56 -24.80 11.31
CA LYS A 211 4.60 -23.94 12.51
C LYS A 211 3.83 -22.64 12.31
N TYR A 212 3.73 -21.84 13.36
CA TYR A 212 3.07 -20.53 13.29
C TYR A 212 3.97 -19.48 12.65
N VAL A 213 3.39 -18.61 11.83
CA VAL A 213 4.00 -17.41 11.26
C VAL A 213 3.90 -16.26 12.27
N PHE A 214 5.00 -15.53 12.48
CA PHE A 214 4.99 -14.30 13.26
C PHE A 214 4.52 -13.11 12.40
N LEU A 215 3.51 -12.40 12.90
CA LEU A 215 2.97 -11.19 12.28
C LEU A 215 3.62 -9.96 12.91
N GLU A 216 4.55 -9.35 12.17
CA GLU A 216 5.22 -8.12 12.58
C GLU A 216 4.22 -6.95 12.63
N ARG A 217 4.08 -6.34 13.81
CA ARG A 217 3.23 -5.15 14.04
C ARG A 217 4.12 -3.93 14.28
N ARG A 218 3.83 -2.82 13.60
CA ARG A 218 4.52 -1.55 13.88
C ARG A 218 3.81 -0.77 14.96
N TYR A 219 4.52 -0.52 16.06
CA TYR A 219 4.12 0.41 17.11
C TYR A 219 4.76 1.77 16.82
N SER A 220 3.96 2.81 16.69
CA SER A 220 4.45 4.18 16.47
C SER A 220 4.42 4.93 17.80
N PRO A 221 5.35 5.84 18.11
CA PRO A 221 5.36 6.64 19.35
C PRO A 221 4.17 7.59 19.52
N HIS A 222 3.20 7.55 18.62
CA HIS A 222 1.92 8.25 18.68
C HIS A 222 0.72 7.28 18.81
N SER A 223 0.95 5.99 19.06
CA SER A 223 -0.11 5.01 19.29
C SER A 223 -0.63 5.07 20.73
N ASP A 224 -1.06 6.24 21.17
CA ASP A 224 -1.78 6.38 22.43
C ASP A 224 -3.28 6.38 22.15
N CYS A 225 -3.87 5.22 22.47
CA CYS A 225 -5.16 5.06 23.13
C CYS A 225 -6.32 5.91 22.58
N GLU A 226 -7.23 5.28 21.86
CA GLU A 226 -8.62 5.13 22.30
C GLU A 226 -9.15 3.78 21.84
N GLY A 227 -9.93 3.13 22.70
CA GLY A 227 -10.56 1.85 22.41
C GLY A 227 -11.52 1.99 21.24
N GLU A 228 -11.48 1.03 20.33
CA GLU A 228 -12.56 0.78 19.39
C GLU A 228 -13.83 0.40 20.18
N LYS A 229 -14.60 1.39 20.63
CA LYS A 229 -15.99 1.17 21.01
C LYS A 229 -16.81 1.07 19.72
N ASN A 230 -16.79 -0.11 19.12
CA ASN A 230 -17.80 -0.50 18.13
C ASN A 230 -19.16 -0.65 18.83
N GLY A 231 -20.06 0.31 18.58
CA GLY A 231 -21.49 0.06 18.34
C GLY A 231 -22.43 -0.18 19.54
N ASN A 232 -23.33 0.78 19.69
CA ASN A 232 -24.72 0.66 20.18
C ASN A 232 -24.98 0.33 21.66
N LYS A 233 -25.06 1.39 22.48
CA LYS A 233 -26.16 1.50 23.45
C LYS A 233 -26.86 2.85 23.26
N ALA A 234 -28.17 2.76 23.03
CA ALA A 234 -29.08 3.89 23.02
C ALA A 234 -28.88 4.71 24.30
N VAL A 235 -28.57 5.99 24.15
CA VAL A 235 -28.43 6.94 25.25
C VAL A 235 -29.80 7.17 25.86
N ARG A 236 -30.09 6.50 26.98
CA ARG A 236 -31.11 6.94 27.91
C ARG A 236 -30.48 8.09 28.71
N LYS A 237 -30.93 9.32 28.45
CA LYS A 237 -30.52 10.51 29.21
C LYS A 237 -30.73 10.27 30.70
N VAL A 238 -29.66 10.30 31.48
CA VAL A 238 -29.72 10.66 32.90
C VAL A 238 -28.71 11.79 33.08
N ALA A 239 -29.21 12.88 33.66
CA ALA A 239 -28.54 14.15 33.78
C ALA A 239 -27.42 14.12 34.82
N GLY A 240 -26.37 14.88 34.55
CA GLY A 240 -25.43 15.38 35.56
C GLY A 240 -24.07 14.71 35.56
N GLU A 241 -23.24 15.07 34.59
CA GLU A 241 -21.79 15.24 34.70
C GLU A 241 -21.32 15.90 33.40
N GLN A 242 -20.92 17.17 33.47
CA GLN A 242 -20.39 17.92 32.34
C GLN A 242 -18.95 17.42 32.10
N GLU A 243 -18.78 16.53 31.12
CA GLU A 243 -17.50 16.39 30.44
C GLU A 243 -17.30 17.65 29.59
N ASP A 244 -16.12 18.24 29.71
CA ASP A 244 -15.65 19.41 28.96
C ASP A 244 -15.64 19.04 27.46
N GLU A 245 -16.73 19.33 26.73
CA GLU A 245 -16.79 19.21 25.28
C GLU A 245 -15.83 20.23 24.67
N GLY A 246 -14.57 19.82 24.47
CA GLY A 246 -13.61 20.59 23.72
C GLY A 246 -14.21 20.96 22.35
N PHE A 247 -14.42 22.25 22.12
CA PHE A 247 -14.93 22.79 20.86
C PHE A 247 -14.11 22.23 19.70
N LEU A 248 -14.71 21.32 18.92
CA LEU A 248 -14.11 20.92 17.65
C LEU A 248 -14.11 22.16 16.74
N PRO A 249 -12.96 22.57 16.19
CA PRO A 249 -12.90 23.68 15.26
C PRO A 249 -13.82 23.41 14.06
N GLU A 250 -14.40 24.45 13.47
CA GLU A 250 -15.30 24.31 12.33
C GLU A 250 -14.53 23.82 11.09
N CYS A 251 -15.19 22.97 10.31
CA CYS A 251 -14.65 22.47 9.04
C CYS A 251 -14.63 23.61 8.02
N THR A 252 -13.46 23.96 7.49
CA THR A 252 -13.30 25.04 6.51
C THR A 252 -13.51 24.58 5.07
N LEU A 253 -13.55 23.26 4.83
CA LEU A 253 -13.81 22.68 3.52
C LEU A 253 -15.21 23.02 3.01
N GLU A 254 -15.29 23.36 1.72
CA GLU A 254 -16.57 23.50 1.03
C GLU A 254 -17.39 22.21 1.12
N LYS A 255 -18.72 22.34 1.22
CA LYS A 255 -19.64 21.21 1.39
C LYS A 255 -19.37 20.03 0.42
N PRO A 256 -19.18 20.25 -0.90
CA PRO A 256 -18.90 19.14 -1.83
C PRO A 256 -17.58 18.42 -1.53
N VAL A 257 -16.53 19.17 -1.18
CA VAL A 257 -15.22 18.60 -0.81
C VAL A 257 -15.33 17.84 0.52
N LYS A 258 -16.04 18.42 1.49
CA LYS A 258 -16.33 17.80 2.79
C LYS A 258 -17.03 16.44 2.61
N GLU A 259 -18.06 16.35 1.76
CA GLU A 259 -18.77 15.09 1.50
C GLU A 259 -17.86 14.01 0.87
N VAL A 260 -16.92 14.41 0.01
CA VAL A 260 -15.92 13.47 -0.54
C VAL A 260 -14.95 13.01 0.54
N MET A 261 -14.49 13.91 1.43
CA MET A 261 -13.63 13.53 2.55
C MET A 261 -14.35 12.59 3.53
N GLU A 262 -15.61 12.87 3.84
CA GLU A 262 -16.46 12.01 4.67
C GLU A 262 -16.64 10.62 4.07
N LEU A 263 -16.68 10.48 2.74
CA LEU A 263 -16.74 9.19 2.06
C LEU A 263 -15.39 8.46 2.10
N ILE A 264 -14.30 9.15 1.73
CA ILE A 264 -12.96 8.56 1.61
C ILE A 264 -12.43 8.14 2.98
N PHE A 265 -12.74 8.90 4.03
CA PHE A 265 -12.28 8.65 5.39
C PHE A 265 -13.36 8.00 6.29
N ASN A 266 -14.38 7.38 5.69
CA ASN A 266 -15.48 6.77 6.44
C ASN A 266 -15.09 5.43 7.11
N GLN A 267 -15.06 5.39 8.44
CA GLN A 267 -14.71 4.16 9.18
C GLN A 267 -15.68 2.98 8.89
N GLN A 268 -16.97 3.24 8.69
CA GLN A 268 -17.93 2.18 8.35
C GLN A 268 -17.66 1.61 6.96
N CYS A 269 -17.28 2.44 5.98
CA CYS A 269 -16.88 1.96 4.66
C CYS A 269 -15.60 1.11 4.70
N PHE A 270 -14.67 1.43 5.60
CA PHE A 270 -13.49 0.61 5.87
C PHE A 270 -13.90 -0.75 6.44
N SER A 271 -14.72 -0.77 7.49
CA SER A 271 -15.24 -2.00 8.10
C SER A 271 -16.00 -2.87 7.09
N ASN A 272 -16.86 -2.27 6.26
CA ASN A 272 -17.59 -2.96 5.20
C ASN A 272 -16.63 -3.57 4.16
N THR A 273 -15.58 -2.84 3.79
CA THR A 273 -14.59 -3.30 2.81
C THR A 273 -13.72 -4.43 3.36
N ILE A 274 -13.24 -4.29 4.60
CA ILE A 274 -12.50 -5.34 5.33
C ILE A 274 -13.32 -6.62 5.41
N SER A 275 -14.59 -6.52 5.79
CA SER A 275 -15.52 -7.65 5.86
C SER A 275 -15.77 -8.29 4.49
N ALA A 276 -16.03 -7.47 3.47
CA ALA A 276 -16.24 -7.95 2.09
C ALA A 276 -15.01 -8.68 1.51
N LEU A 277 -13.81 -8.24 1.89
CA LEU A 277 -12.55 -8.87 1.53
C LEU A 277 -12.13 -10.01 2.48
N LYS A 278 -12.93 -10.30 3.52
CA LYS A 278 -12.69 -11.34 4.54
C LYS A 278 -11.37 -11.19 5.29
N TYR A 279 -10.86 -9.98 5.40
CA TYR A 279 -9.63 -9.68 6.13
C TYR A 279 -9.90 -9.58 7.64
N ASP A 280 -9.03 -10.14 8.48
CA ASP A 280 -9.13 -10.04 9.94
C ASP A 280 -8.34 -8.82 10.46
N ALA A 281 -9.05 -7.69 10.57
CA ALA A 281 -8.48 -6.43 11.07
C ALA A 281 -8.28 -6.42 12.59
N ASP A 282 -9.02 -7.21 13.38
CA ASP A 282 -8.79 -7.35 14.82
C ASP A 282 -7.38 -7.91 15.09
N LYS A 283 -6.98 -8.88 14.27
CA LYS A 283 -5.67 -9.51 14.39
C LYS A 283 -4.55 -8.67 13.82
N LEU A 284 -4.77 -8.03 12.69
CA LEU A 284 -3.76 -7.15 12.09
C LEU A 284 -4.41 -5.84 11.68
N PRO A 285 -4.53 -4.89 12.62
CA PRO A 285 -5.12 -3.59 12.32
C PRO A 285 -4.33 -2.87 11.24
N LEU A 286 -5.04 -2.18 10.34
CA LEU A 286 -4.45 -1.48 9.19
C LEU A 286 -3.31 -0.54 9.60
N GLY A 287 -3.48 0.20 10.70
CA GLY A 287 -2.47 1.14 11.20
C GLY A 287 -1.19 0.49 11.75
N LYS A 288 -1.19 -0.83 11.97
CA LYS A 288 -0.05 -1.65 12.45
C LYS A 288 0.51 -2.56 11.36
N LEU A 289 -0.17 -2.67 10.21
CA LEU A 289 0.23 -3.50 9.08
C LEU A 289 1.58 -3.03 8.51
N SER A 290 2.58 -3.89 8.52
CA SER A 290 3.90 -3.57 8.00
C SER A 290 3.94 -3.66 6.46
N LYS A 291 4.77 -2.83 5.80
CA LYS A 291 4.99 -2.96 4.34
C LYS A 291 5.59 -4.33 4.01
N LYS A 292 6.49 -4.83 4.87
CA LYS A 292 7.11 -6.15 4.73
C LYS A 292 6.08 -7.28 4.72
N THR A 293 5.04 -7.22 5.56
CA THR A 293 3.95 -8.20 5.57
C THR A 293 3.20 -8.23 4.25
N ILE A 294 2.88 -7.05 3.69
CA ILE A 294 2.22 -6.94 2.38
C ILE A 294 3.14 -7.50 1.27
N THR A 295 4.42 -7.14 1.27
CA THR A 295 5.42 -7.64 0.31
C THR A 295 5.58 -9.16 0.40
N SER A 296 5.65 -9.72 1.62
CA SER A 296 5.68 -11.17 1.84
C SER A 296 4.41 -11.84 1.33
N GLY A 297 3.23 -11.24 1.54
CA GLY A 297 1.96 -11.72 0.98
C GLY A 297 2.00 -11.80 -0.54
N PHE A 298 2.48 -10.74 -1.20
CA PHE A 298 2.68 -10.74 -2.65
C PHE A 298 3.65 -11.83 -3.12
N LYS A 299 4.77 -12.02 -2.42
CA LYS A 299 5.74 -13.08 -2.73
C LYS A 299 5.10 -14.46 -2.68
N GLN A 300 4.27 -14.75 -1.69
CA GLN A 300 3.56 -16.04 -1.62
C GLN A 300 2.58 -16.23 -2.78
N LEU A 301 1.83 -15.18 -3.16
CA LEU A 301 0.97 -15.24 -4.33
C LEU A 301 1.76 -15.39 -5.64
N LYS A 302 2.98 -14.83 -5.71
CA LYS A 302 3.90 -15.00 -6.84
C LYS A 302 4.41 -16.44 -6.95
N ASP A 303 4.78 -17.05 -5.84
CA ASP A 303 5.17 -18.46 -5.80
C ASP A 303 3.99 -19.38 -6.15
N LEU A 304 2.76 -19.06 -5.73
CA LEU A 304 1.54 -19.76 -6.13
C LEU A 304 1.26 -19.64 -7.63
N ALA A 305 1.32 -18.43 -8.18
CA ALA A 305 1.13 -18.18 -9.61
C ALA A 305 2.13 -18.99 -10.44
N ALA A 306 3.41 -18.93 -10.08
CA ALA A 306 4.46 -19.70 -10.77
C ALA A 306 4.20 -21.21 -10.71
N LEU A 307 3.71 -21.73 -9.59
CA LEU A 307 3.36 -23.14 -9.44
C LEU A 307 2.14 -23.56 -10.30
N ILE A 308 1.16 -22.67 -10.46
CA ILE A 308 0.00 -22.91 -11.32
C ILE A 308 0.43 -22.92 -12.80
N ASP A 309 1.32 -22.00 -13.17
CA ASP A 309 1.85 -21.89 -14.53
C ASP A 309 2.81 -23.06 -14.87
N ASP A 310 3.62 -23.50 -13.91
CA ASP A 310 4.54 -24.63 -14.04
C ASP A 310 4.41 -25.62 -12.86
N PRO A 311 3.60 -26.68 -13.03
CA PRO A 311 3.41 -27.69 -12.00
C PRO A 311 4.68 -28.47 -11.62
N THR A 312 5.73 -28.47 -12.45
CA THR A 312 6.99 -29.17 -12.15
C THR A 312 7.74 -28.56 -10.97
N LEU A 313 7.46 -27.28 -10.66
CA LEU A 313 7.98 -26.57 -9.50
C LEU A 313 7.58 -27.23 -8.18
N ALA A 314 6.48 -27.99 -8.14
CA ALA A 314 6.09 -28.75 -6.96
C ALA A 314 7.22 -29.69 -6.50
N SER A 315 7.74 -30.48 -7.43
CA SER A 315 8.82 -31.44 -7.14
C SER A 315 10.18 -30.75 -7.10
N SER A 316 10.49 -29.86 -8.05
CA SER A 316 11.84 -29.32 -8.22
C SER A 316 12.22 -28.24 -7.20
N LYS A 317 11.26 -27.39 -6.79
CA LYS A 317 11.50 -26.28 -5.84
C LYS A 317 10.99 -26.60 -4.45
N TRP A 318 9.83 -27.26 -4.34
CA TRP A 318 9.17 -27.50 -3.06
C TRP A 318 9.34 -28.92 -2.53
N ASN A 319 9.82 -29.86 -3.36
CA ASN A 319 9.96 -31.27 -3.02
C ASN A 319 8.65 -31.88 -2.47
N MET A 320 7.52 -31.53 -3.10
CA MET A 320 6.15 -31.90 -2.70
C MET A 320 5.33 -32.32 -3.92
N GLY A 321 4.22 -33.02 -3.69
CA GLY A 321 3.22 -33.22 -4.75
C GLY A 321 2.52 -31.90 -5.12
N ILE A 322 1.97 -31.78 -6.33
CA ILE A 322 1.33 -30.52 -6.80
C ILE A 322 0.23 -30.03 -5.85
N ALA A 323 -0.65 -30.93 -5.41
CA ALA A 323 -1.73 -30.60 -4.48
C ALA A 323 -1.21 -30.15 -3.10
N GLU A 324 -0.16 -30.81 -2.62
CA GLU A 324 0.49 -30.48 -1.34
C GLU A 324 1.22 -29.14 -1.41
N ALA A 325 1.98 -28.87 -2.47
CA ALA A 325 2.65 -27.59 -2.69
C ALA A 325 1.65 -26.43 -2.81
N THR A 326 0.56 -26.63 -3.56
CA THR A 326 -0.50 -25.62 -3.71
C THR A 326 -1.17 -25.32 -2.37
N GLU A 327 -1.46 -26.35 -1.57
CA GLU A 327 -2.01 -26.17 -0.23
C GLU A 327 -1.00 -25.48 0.71
N HIS A 328 0.27 -25.90 0.67
CA HIS A 328 1.35 -25.34 1.48
C HIS A 328 1.52 -23.84 1.27
N LEU A 329 1.57 -23.39 0.01
CA LEU A 329 1.71 -21.98 -0.33
C LEU A 329 0.44 -21.19 0.00
N SER A 330 -0.75 -21.75 -0.24
CA SER A 330 -2.03 -21.15 0.18
C SER A 330 -2.10 -20.95 1.69
N ASN A 331 -1.72 -21.98 2.46
CA ASN A 331 -1.66 -21.95 3.91
C ASN A 331 -0.66 -20.91 4.43
N THR A 332 0.51 -20.81 3.76
CA THR A 332 1.54 -19.82 4.09
C THR A 332 1.02 -18.40 3.82
N TYR A 333 0.36 -18.17 2.70
CA TYR A 333 -0.27 -16.89 2.37
C TYR A 333 -1.30 -16.47 3.44
N TYR A 334 -2.28 -17.32 3.77
CA TYR A 334 -3.28 -17.00 4.81
C TYR A 334 -2.69 -16.86 6.21
N SER A 335 -1.52 -17.47 6.45
CA SER A 335 -0.79 -17.28 7.69
C SER A 335 -0.16 -15.88 7.76
N PHE A 336 0.37 -15.34 6.65
CA PHE A 336 0.88 -13.96 6.59
C PHE A 336 -0.22 -12.90 6.54
N ILE A 337 -1.31 -13.17 5.82
CA ILE A 337 -2.43 -12.26 5.60
C ILE A 337 -3.66 -12.86 6.30
N PRO A 338 -3.97 -12.42 7.54
CA PRO A 338 -5.04 -13.00 8.32
C PRO A 338 -6.41 -12.85 7.66
N HIS A 339 -7.12 -13.95 7.55
CA HIS A 339 -8.47 -14.00 7.00
C HIS A 339 -9.48 -14.56 7.99
N ALA A 340 -10.66 -13.97 8.01
CA ALA A 340 -11.80 -14.40 8.82
C ALA A 340 -12.74 -15.29 7.97
N PHE A 341 -12.48 -16.59 7.95
CA PHE A 341 -13.33 -17.57 7.23
C PHE A 341 -14.51 -18.10 8.06
N GLY A 342 -14.67 -17.67 9.31
CA GLY A 342 -15.61 -18.26 10.26
C GLY A 342 -15.35 -19.75 10.44
N ARG A 343 -16.40 -20.58 10.53
CA ARG A 343 -16.27 -22.06 10.65
C ARG A 343 -16.01 -22.78 9.32
N LYS A 344 -16.00 -22.07 8.20
CA LYS A 344 -15.72 -22.64 6.88
C LYS A 344 -14.23 -22.93 6.73
N GLN A 345 -13.93 -23.93 5.91
CA GLN A 345 -12.57 -24.27 5.52
C GLN A 345 -11.94 -23.11 4.73
N PRO A 346 -10.70 -22.70 5.05
CA PRO A 346 -9.93 -21.79 4.21
C PRO A 346 -9.81 -22.35 2.78
N PRO A 347 -10.13 -21.56 1.74
CA PRO A 347 -10.12 -22.06 0.37
C PRO A 347 -8.69 -22.17 -0.18
N ILE A 348 -8.36 -23.26 -0.87
CA ILE A 348 -7.05 -23.41 -1.53
C ILE A 348 -7.01 -22.52 -2.77
N ILE A 349 -5.96 -21.68 -2.89
CA ILE A 349 -5.73 -20.79 -4.02
C ILE A 349 -5.11 -21.62 -5.15
N ARG A 350 -5.89 -21.94 -6.17
CA ARG A 350 -5.53 -22.91 -7.21
C ARG A 350 -5.76 -22.41 -8.64
N ASP A 351 -6.22 -21.19 -8.79
CA ASP A 351 -6.53 -20.59 -10.09
C ASP A 351 -6.29 -19.08 -10.07
N ASP A 352 -6.15 -18.50 -11.26
CA ASP A 352 -5.89 -17.08 -11.46
C ASP A 352 -7.00 -16.17 -10.93
N ASN A 353 -8.24 -16.64 -10.86
CA ASN A 353 -9.35 -15.84 -10.35
C ASN A 353 -9.24 -15.66 -8.83
N LEU A 354 -8.83 -16.71 -8.11
CA LEU A 354 -8.53 -16.62 -6.69
C LEU A 354 -7.29 -15.76 -6.45
N ILE A 355 -6.22 -15.94 -7.24
CA ILE A 355 -5.02 -15.08 -7.15
C ILE A 355 -5.39 -13.61 -7.35
N LYS A 356 -6.18 -13.29 -8.38
CA LYS A 356 -6.61 -11.92 -8.65
C LYS A 356 -7.36 -11.29 -7.48
N LYS A 357 -8.27 -12.03 -6.83
CA LYS A 357 -8.99 -11.54 -5.64
C LYS A 357 -8.05 -11.21 -4.49
N GLU A 358 -7.04 -12.05 -4.26
CA GLU A 358 -6.06 -11.85 -3.20
C GLU A 358 -5.08 -10.70 -3.52
N ILE A 359 -4.73 -10.49 -4.79
CA ILE A 359 -4.01 -9.30 -5.25
C ILE A 359 -4.82 -8.03 -4.95
N GLU A 360 -6.11 -8.01 -5.32
CA GLU A 360 -7.00 -6.87 -5.10
C GLU A 360 -7.14 -6.55 -3.60
N LEU A 361 -7.16 -7.57 -2.73
CA LEU A 361 -7.11 -7.41 -1.28
C LEU A 361 -5.81 -6.72 -0.86
N LEU A 362 -4.63 -7.23 -1.24
CA LEU A 362 -3.34 -6.66 -0.84
C LEU A 362 -3.16 -5.21 -1.31
N GLN A 363 -3.62 -4.90 -2.52
CA GLN A 363 -3.63 -3.52 -3.05
C GLN A 363 -4.53 -2.62 -2.21
N SER A 364 -5.77 -3.06 -1.94
CA SER A 364 -6.72 -2.29 -1.11
C SER A 364 -6.19 -2.09 0.32
N LEU A 365 -5.52 -3.09 0.92
CA LEU A 365 -4.87 -2.95 2.22
C LEU A 365 -3.76 -1.90 2.20
N SER A 366 -2.99 -1.82 1.11
CA SER A 366 -1.95 -0.79 0.93
C SER A 366 -2.53 0.61 0.90
N ASP A 367 -3.63 0.83 0.16
CA ASP A 367 -4.29 2.15 0.11
C ASP A 367 -4.99 2.50 1.43
N MET A 368 -5.72 1.55 2.03
CA MET A 368 -6.39 1.75 3.32
C MET A 368 -5.41 2.00 4.45
N LYS A 369 -4.20 1.43 4.39
CA LYS A 369 -3.14 1.75 5.35
C LYS A 369 -2.75 3.23 5.28
N VAL A 370 -2.60 3.79 4.08
CA VAL A 370 -2.28 5.22 3.90
C VAL A 370 -3.39 6.08 4.48
N ALA A 371 -4.64 5.74 4.21
CA ALA A 371 -5.79 6.41 4.80
C ALA A 371 -5.75 6.36 6.33
N ALA A 372 -5.50 5.19 6.91
CA ALA A 372 -5.40 5.01 8.35
C ALA A 372 -4.24 5.81 8.97
N GLU A 373 -3.13 5.98 8.25
CA GLU A 373 -2.02 6.85 8.65
C GLU A 373 -2.44 8.34 8.64
N LEU A 374 -3.19 8.79 7.62
CA LEU A 374 -3.71 10.16 7.52
C LEU A 374 -4.81 10.47 8.56
N MET A 375 -5.58 9.46 8.98
CA MET A 375 -6.59 9.59 10.03
C MET A 375 -5.99 9.75 11.43
N LYS A 376 -4.71 9.41 11.64
CA LYS A 376 -4.07 9.52 12.96
C LYS A 376 -4.06 10.99 13.40
N ILE A 377 -4.59 11.23 14.60
CA ILE A 377 -4.65 12.56 15.19
C ILE A 377 -3.33 12.83 15.91
N ASP A 378 -2.51 13.77 15.43
CA ASP A 378 -1.41 14.30 16.24
C ASP A 378 -1.99 15.21 17.32
N ARG A 379 -1.90 14.78 18.59
CA ARG A 379 -2.41 15.51 19.75
C ARG A 379 -1.83 16.93 19.86
N LYS A 380 -0.68 17.22 19.24
CA LYS A 380 -0.11 18.58 19.20
C LYS A 380 -0.91 19.58 18.34
N THR A 381 -1.72 19.08 17.41
CA THR A 381 -2.53 19.89 16.48
C THR A 381 -4.02 19.89 16.83
N ARG A 382 -4.41 19.22 17.92
CA ARG A 382 -5.82 18.99 18.31
C ARG A 382 -6.62 20.27 18.50
N ASP A 383 -5.96 21.40 18.76
CA ASP A 383 -6.67 22.59 19.24
C ASP A 383 -6.94 23.66 18.16
N SER A 384 -6.54 23.45 16.89
CA SER A 384 -6.68 24.52 15.87
C SER A 384 -7.26 24.13 14.51
N ILE A 385 -7.23 22.85 14.11
CA ILE A 385 -7.65 22.44 12.76
C ILE A 385 -8.62 21.27 12.84
N HIS A 386 -9.73 21.36 12.11
CA HIS A 386 -10.75 20.32 12.06
C HIS A 386 -10.20 19.04 11.39
N PRO A 387 -10.58 17.82 11.85
CA PRO A 387 -9.97 16.58 11.38
C PRO A 387 -10.04 16.35 9.86
N LEU A 388 -11.15 16.70 9.21
CA LEU A 388 -11.30 16.54 7.77
C LEU A 388 -10.36 17.48 7.00
N ASP A 389 -10.15 18.70 7.49
CA ASP A 389 -9.27 19.68 6.88
C ASP A 389 -7.82 19.20 6.91
N ARG A 390 -7.39 18.62 8.04
CA ARG A 390 -6.07 17.99 8.13
C ARG A 390 -5.94 16.77 7.20
N GLN A 391 -6.97 15.92 7.15
CA GLN A 391 -6.99 14.75 6.27
C GLN A 391 -6.90 15.18 4.79
N PHE A 392 -7.62 16.24 4.42
CA PHE A 392 -7.57 16.85 3.10
C PHE A 392 -6.19 17.44 2.78
N GLN A 393 -5.60 18.21 3.70
CA GLN A 393 -4.22 18.70 3.57
C GLN A 393 -3.22 17.54 3.38
N GLY A 394 -3.41 16.44 4.10
CA GLY A 394 -2.61 15.22 3.99
C GLY A 394 -2.71 14.50 2.64
N LEU A 395 -3.72 14.81 1.82
CA LEU A 395 -3.78 14.31 0.44
C LEU A 395 -2.77 15.02 -0.48
N GLY A 396 -2.26 16.21 -0.12
CA GLY A 396 -1.26 16.91 -0.93
C GLY A 396 -1.75 17.25 -2.34
N LEU A 397 -3.00 17.71 -2.46
CA LEU A 397 -3.55 18.18 -3.73
C LEU A 397 -3.20 19.66 -3.93
N GLU A 398 -2.70 20.00 -5.11
CA GLU A 398 -2.55 21.39 -5.57
C GLU A 398 -3.91 21.96 -5.99
N GLU A 399 -4.82 21.10 -6.46
CA GLU A 399 -6.20 21.48 -6.82
C GLU A 399 -7.22 20.41 -6.43
N MET A 400 -8.37 20.85 -5.89
CA MET A 400 -9.62 20.09 -5.85
C MET A 400 -10.80 21.06 -5.97
N THR A 401 -11.02 21.57 -7.18
CA THR A 401 -12.03 22.59 -7.46
C THR A 401 -13.32 21.93 -7.92
N ARG A 402 -14.44 22.19 -7.24
CA ARG A 402 -15.77 21.77 -7.71
C ARG A 402 -16.13 22.54 -8.98
N LEU A 403 -16.56 21.83 -10.03
CA LEU A 403 -17.03 22.45 -11.26
C LEU A 403 -18.46 23.00 -11.07
N ASP A 404 -18.76 24.13 -11.71
CA ASP A 404 -20.12 24.66 -11.80
C ASP A 404 -20.99 23.74 -12.67
N ASP A 405 -22.15 23.35 -12.16
CA ASP A 405 -23.13 22.49 -12.83
C ASP A 405 -23.60 23.07 -14.18
N LYS A 406 -23.52 24.40 -14.34
CA LYS A 406 -23.87 25.12 -15.58
C LYS A 406 -22.72 25.26 -16.57
N SER A 407 -21.49 24.92 -16.17
CA SER A 407 -20.31 25.05 -17.03
C SER A 407 -20.35 24.08 -18.21
N SER A 408 -19.75 24.49 -19.32
CA SER A 408 -19.56 23.60 -20.48
C SER A 408 -18.69 22.40 -20.13
N GLU A 409 -17.68 22.59 -19.27
CA GLU A 409 -16.78 21.55 -18.80
C GLU A 409 -17.56 20.42 -18.10
N PHE A 410 -18.39 20.78 -17.11
CA PHE A 410 -19.27 19.85 -16.41
C PHE A 410 -20.23 19.12 -17.38
N GLY A 411 -20.87 19.87 -18.28
CA GLY A 411 -21.80 19.32 -19.27
C GLY A 411 -21.15 18.29 -20.21
N HIS A 412 -19.92 18.50 -20.65
CA HIS A 412 -19.21 17.52 -21.49
C HIS A 412 -18.79 16.28 -20.72
N LEU A 413 -18.35 16.43 -19.46
CA LEU A 413 -17.96 15.31 -18.60
C LEU A 413 -19.15 14.40 -18.27
N ILE A 414 -20.33 14.97 -18.00
CA ILE A 414 -21.57 14.20 -17.80
C ILE A 414 -21.93 13.42 -19.06
N LYS A 415 -21.85 14.06 -20.24
CA LYS A 415 -22.15 13.37 -21.50
C LYS A 415 -21.16 12.24 -21.74
N TYR A 416 -19.88 12.45 -21.43
CA TYR A 416 -18.87 11.39 -21.55
C TYR A 416 -19.17 10.22 -20.60
N LEU A 417 -19.48 10.48 -19.33
CA LEU A 417 -19.83 9.46 -18.35
C LEU A 417 -21.05 8.63 -18.80
N ASN A 418 -22.12 9.27 -19.23
CA ASN A 418 -23.36 8.59 -19.61
C ASN A 418 -23.30 7.89 -20.98
N ASN A 419 -22.54 8.43 -21.94
CA ASN A 419 -22.51 7.90 -23.31
C ASN A 419 -21.27 7.04 -23.62
N SER A 420 -20.40 6.77 -22.66
CA SER A 420 -19.30 5.81 -22.81
C SER A 420 -19.54 4.47 -22.12
N GLY A 421 -20.67 4.31 -21.42
CA GLY A 421 -21.01 3.07 -20.74
C GLY A 421 -21.37 1.94 -21.72
N GLY A 422 -20.79 0.75 -21.51
CA GLY A 422 -21.20 -0.49 -22.18
C GLY A 422 -22.61 -0.92 -21.80
N ALA A 423 -23.46 -1.20 -22.81
CA ALA A 423 -24.87 -1.54 -22.62
C ALA A 423 -25.09 -2.80 -21.75
N ALA A 424 -24.18 -3.78 -21.84
CA ALA A 424 -24.28 -5.02 -21.08
C ALA A 424 -24.15 -4.83 -19.56
N HIS A 425 -23.54 -3.72 -19.11
CA HIS A 425 -23.34 -3.47 -17.68
C HIS A 425 -24.62 -2.97 -16.97
N LYS A 426 -25.62 -2.46 -17.73
CA LYS A 426 -26.90 -1.97 -17.20
C LYS A 426 -26.74 -1.01 -16.02
N MET A 427 -25.82 -0.05 -16.14
CA MET A 427 -25.55 0.95 -15.08
C MET A 427 -26.11 2.31 -15.46
N THR A 428 -26.70 3.00 -14.50
CA THR A 428 -27.06 4.42 -14.59
C THR A 428 -26.38 5.20 -13.48
N TYR A 429 -26.12 6.48 -13.76
CA TYR A 429 -25.40 7.38 -12.85
C TYR A 429 -26.30 8.53 -12.45
N THR A 430 -26.33 8.82 -11.15
CA THR A 430 -26.77 10.11 -10.62
C THR A 430 -25.53 10.88 -10.20
N ILE A 431 -25.28 12.03 -10.83
CA ILE A 431 -24.13 12.87 -10.51
C ILE A 431 -24.40 13.57 -9.19
N LYS A 432 -23.42 13.53 -8.28
CA LYS A 432 -23.41 14.41 -7.11
C LYS A 432 -22.57 15.64 -7.43
N ASP A 433 -21.30 15.43 -7.74
CA ASP A 433 -20.35 16.50 -8.07
C ASP A 433 -19.26 16.02 -9.01
N ILE A 434 -18.58 16.98 -9.65
CA ILE A 434 -17.38 16.75 -10.44
C ILE A 434 -16.32 17.75 -10.00
N PHE A 435 -15.11 17.27 -9.77
CA PHE A 435 -13.98 18.09 -9.33
C PHE A 435 -12.88 18.04 -10.37
N ARG A 436 -12.30 19.20 -10.68
CA ARG A 436 -10.98 19.27 -11.30
C ARG A 436 -9.95 19.04 -10.21
N ILE A 437 -9.02 18.11 -10.43
CA ILE A 437 -8.04 17.71 -9.42
C ILE A 437 -6.62 17.80 -9.98
N GLU A 438 -5.70 18.20 -9.11
CA GLU A 438 -4.27 18.22 -9.40
C GLU A 438 -3.48 17.77 -8.18
N ARG A 439 -2.63 16.77 -8.37
CA ARG A 439 -1.76 16.24 -7.32
C ARG A 439 -0.43 16.98 -7.32
N GLN A 440 0.12 17.19 -6.12
CA GLN A 440 1.42 17.83 -5.98
C GLN A 440 2.52 17.13 -6.79
N GLY A 441 3.19 17.90 -7.66
CA GLY A 441 4.29 17.42 -8.49
C GLY A 441 3.92 16.47 -9.64
N GLU A 442 2.65 16.10 -9.80
CA GLU A 442 2.23 15.16 -10.84
C GLU A 442 2.31 15.75 -12.25
N CYS A 443 1.92 17.02 -12.41
CA CYS A 443 2.10 17.75 -13.67
C CYS A 443 3.57 17.77 -14.09
N LYS A 444 4.46 18.15 -13.16
CA LYS A 444 5.90 18.20 -13.40
C LYS A 444 6.46 16.82 -13.77
N ARG A 445 6.05 15.74 -13.07
CA ARG A 445 6.45 14.36 -13.41
C ARG A 445 6.01 13.99 -14.83
N PHE A 446 4.76 14.29 -15.17
CA PHE A 446 4.18 13.97 -16.47
C PHE A 446 4.87 14.74 -17.60
N ASP A 447 5.00 16.06 -17.46
CA ASP A 447 5.53 16.95 -18.50
C ASP A 447 7.04 16.80 -18.69
N ASN A 448 7.80 16.44 -17.65
CA ASN A 448 9.25 16.21 -17.76
C ASN A 448 9.62 14.79 -18.20
N SER A 449 8.63 13.88 -18.28
CA SER A 449 8.86 12.48 -18.66
C SER A 449 9.36 12.35 -20.10
N GLU A 450 9.89 11.18 -20.45
CA GLU A 450 10.18 10.86 -21.86
C GLU A 450 8.89 10.77 -22.71
N PHE A 451 7.77 10.42 -22.08
CA PHE A 451 6.48 10.23 -22.75
C PHE A 451 5.82 11.53 -23.21
N SER A 452 6.15 12.67 -22.59
CA SER A 452 5.69 13.99 -23.04
C SER A 452 6.44 14.50 -24.27
N LYS A 453 7.65 13.99 -24.51
CA LYS A 453 8.58 14.44 -25.57
C LYS A 453 8.39 13.68 -26.88
N ILE A 454 7.78 12.50 -26.82
CA ILE A 454 7.44 11.70 -28.01
C ILE A 454 6.09 12.16 -28.60
N PRO A 455 5.87 11.98 -29.92
CA PRO A 455 4.54 12.12 -30.51
C PRO A 455 3.57 11.16 -29.82
N SER A 456 2.77 11.69 -28.89
CA SER A 456 1.98 10.85 -27.99
C SER A 456 0.52 10.81 -28.43
N ASN A 457 0.00 9.60 -28.59
CA ASN A 457 -1.44 9.35 -28.52
C ASN A 457 -1.90 9.59 -27.07
N ARG A 458 -2.22 10.85 -26.73
CA ARG A 458 -2.73 11.21 -25.40
C ARG A 458 -4.22 10.93 -25.35
N ARG A 459 -4.69 10.25 -24.30
CA ARG A 459 -6.11 9.96 -24.12
C ARG A 459 -6.60 10.30 -22.73
N LEU A 460 -7.83 10.81 -22.65
CA LEU A 460 -8.55 10.99 -21.39
C LEU A 460 -9.40 9.72 -21.16
N LEU A 461 -9.05 8.94 -20.14
CA LEU A 461 -9.59 7.60 -19.92
C LEU A 461 -10.05 7.40 -18.47
N TRP A 462 -10.99 6.49 -18.25
CA TRP A 462 -11.58 6.18 -16.96
C TRP A 462 -10.72 5.23 -16.14
N HIS A 463 -10.58 5.54 -14.85
CA HIS A 463 -10.14 4.62 -13.80
C HIS A 463 -11.20 4.55 -12.70
N GLY A 464 -11.44 3.36 -12.16
CA GLY A 464 -12.36 3.14 -11.06
C GLY A 464 -11.73 2.24 -10.01
N SER A 465 -12.01 2.54 -8.74
CA SER A 465 -11.50 1.81 -7.58
C SER A 465 -12.48 1.94 -6.41
N ARG A 466 -12.31 1.13 -5.36
CA ARG A 466 -13.12 1.25 -4.14
C ARG A 466 -12.93 2.62 -3.51
N ALA A 467 -13.98 3.22 -2.95
CA ALA A 467 -13.90 4.54 -2.31
C ALA A 467 -12.80 4.61 -1.22
N THR A 468 -12.61 3.50 -0.47
CA THR A 468 -11.57 3.36 0.56
C THR A 468 -10.13 3.48 0.03
N ASN A 469 -9.94 3.29 -1.28
CA ASN A 469 -8.63 3.34 -1.90
C ASN A 469 -8.25 4.77 -2.33
N PHE A 470 -9.21 5.69 -2.37
CA PHE A 470 -9.00 7.04 -2.91
C PHE A 470 -8.09 7.91 -2.04
N ALA A 471 -8.00 7.68 -0.73
CA ALA A 471 -6.99 8.36 0.09
C ALA A 471 -5.57 8.04 -0.40
N GLY A 472 -5.31 6.76 -0.71
CA GLY A 472 -4.03 6.31 -1.29
C GLY A 472 -3.83 6.86 -2.70
N ILE A 473 -4.84 6.80 -3.56
CA ILE A 473 -4.76 7.27 -4.96
C ILE A 473 -4.59 8.80 -5.04
N LEU A 474 -5.29 9.57 -4.21
CA LEU A 474 -5.21 11.04 -4.19
C LEU A 474 -3.94 11.55 -3.48
N SER A 475 -3.35 10.80 -2.56
CA SER A 475 -2.07 11.16 -1.92
C SER A 475 -0.82 10.67 -2.67
N GLN A 476 -0.81 9.43 -3.18
CA GLN A 476 0.39 8.80 -3.78
C GLN A 476 0.31 8.53 -5.29
N GLY A 477 -0.89 8.55 -5.85
CA GLY A 477 -1.14 8.42 -7.29
C GLY A 477 -1.56 7.01 -7.64
N LEU A 478 -1.79 6.77 -8.93
CA LEU A 478 -1.95 5.41 -9.43
C LEU A 478 -0.59 4.71 -9.41
N ARG A 479 -0.53 3.54 -8.77
CA ARG A 479 0.70 2.78 -8.55
C ARG A 479 0.68 1.51 -9.39
N ILE A 480 1.83 1.15 -9.91
CA ILE A 480 2.03 -0.15 -10.54
C ILE A 480 2.29 -1.18 -9.44
N ALA A 481 1.78 -2.39 -9.64
CA ALA A 481 2.01 -3.49 -8.72
C ALA A 481 3.52 -3.74 -8.53
N PRO A 482 3.97 -4.00 -7.29
CA PRO A 482 5.39 -4.16 -7.01
C PRO A 482 5.98 -5.42 -7.67
N SER A 483 7.31 -5.52 -7.75
CA SER A 483 8.01 -6.63 -8.45
C SER A 483 7.74 -7.99 -7.78
N GLU A 484 7.43 -7.98 -6.48
CA GLU A 484 7.07 -9.15 -5.68
C GLU A 484 5.66 -9.65 -5.93
N ALA A 485 4.76 -8.86 -6.51
CA ALA A 485 3.43 -9.33 -6.90
C ALA A 485 3.53 -10.38 -8.03
N PRO A 486 2.61 -11.35 -8.12
CA PRO A 486 2.48 -12.17 -9.33
C PRO A 486 2.14 -11.30 -10.54
N VAL A 487 2.51 -11.79 -11.73
CA VAL A 487 2.04 -11.21 -13.00
C VAL A 487 0.69 -11.83 -13.36
N SER A 488 0.50 -13.12 -13.06
CA SER A 488 -0.77 -13.83 -13.16
C SER A 488 -1.82 -13.14 -12.26
N GLY A 489 -2.97 -12.83 -12.83
CA GLY A 489 -4.01 -11.97 -12.24
C GLY A 489 -4.15 -10.58 -12.90
N TYR A 490 -3.16 -10.15 -13.70
CA TYR A 490 -3.23 -8.94 -14.53
C TYR A 490 -3.29 -9.30 -16.01
N MET A 491 -4.36 -8.94 -16.73
CA MET A 491 -4.62 -9.42 -18.10
C MET A 491 -3.49 -9.12 -19.10
N PHE A 492 -2.79 -8.00 -18.93
CA PHE A 492 -1.69 -7.54 -19.77
C PHE A 492 -0.44 -7.20 -18.94
N GLY A 493 -0.21 -7.96 -17.87
CA GLY A 493 0.90 -7.71 -16.95
C GLY A 493 0.72 -6.49 -16.06
N LYS A 494 1.75 -6.16 -15.28
CA LYS A 494 1.68 -5.13 -14.24
C LYS A 494 1.73 -3.74 -14.85
N GLY A 495 0.68 -2.96 -14.68
CA GLY A 495 0.59 -1.59 -15.17
C GLY A 495 -0.62 -0.86 -14.60
N ILE A 496 -0.81 0.40 -15.02
CA ILE A 496 -2.01 1.19 -14.72
C ILE A 496 -3.05 0.87 -15.79
N TYR A 497 -4.18 0.29 -15.36
CA TYR A 497 -5.29 -0.07 -16.24
C TYR A 497 -6.32 1.06 -16.31
N LEU A 498 -6.59 1.48 -17.54
CA LEU A 498 -7.54 2.53 -17.89
C LEU A 498 -8.54 1.98 -18.94
N ALA A 499 -9.73 2.56 -18.99
CA ALA A 499 -10.76 2.19 -19.96
C ALA A 499 -11.35 3.42 -20.66
N ASP A 500 -11.74 3.27 -21.92
CA ASP A 500 -12.55 4.28 -22.61
C ASP A 500 -14.03 4.24 -22.18
N SER A 501 -14.45 3.14 -21.52
CA SER A 501 -15.82 2.92 -21.05
C SER A 501 -15.99 3.21 -19.56
N SER A 502 -16.90 4.14 -19.23
CA SER A 502 -17.19 4.49 -17.84
C SER A 502 -17.71 3.32 -17.01
N SER A 503 -18.61 2.51 -17.55
CA SER A 503 -19.26 1.42 -16.80
C SER A 503 -18.33 0.22 -16.57
N LYS A 504 -17.30 0.07 -17.42
CA LYS A 504 -16.23 -0.89 -17.16
C LYS A 504 -15.45 -0.48 -15.91
N SER A 505 -14.99 0.76 -15.87
CA SER A 505 -14.26 1.29 -14.71
C SER A 505 -15.14 1.35 -13.45
N ALA A 506 -16.43 1.70 -13.59
CA ALA A 506 -17.39 1.71 -12.49
C ALA A 506 -17.62 0.34 -11.85
N GLY A 507 -17.40 -0.75 -12.60
CA GLY A 507 -17.44 -2.11 -12.06
C GLY A 507 -16.41 -2.35 -10.94
N TYR A 508 -15.28 -1.64 -10.97
CA TYR A 508 -14.21 -1.72 -9.96
C TYR A 508 -14.47 -0.85 -8.72
N CYS A 509 -15.55 -0.05 -8.70
CA CYS A 509 -15.88 0.77 -7.54
C CYS A 509 -16.50 -0.02 -6.38
N TYR A 510 -17.08 -1.19 -6.64
CA TYR A 510 -17.83 -1.99 -5.66
C TYR A 510 -18.83 -1.15 -4.84
N SER A 511 -19.56 -0.26 -5.53
CA SER A 511 -20.38 0.80 -4.91
C SER A 511 -21.50 0.30 -3.99
N MET A 512 -21.85 -0.98 -4.04
CA MET A 512 -22.81 -1.59 -3.10
C MET A 512 -22.34 -1.48 -1.65
N ASN A 513 -21.02 -1.49 -1.39
CA ASN A 513 -20.45 -1.38 -0.04
C ASN A 513 -20.58 0.04 0.55
N THR A 514 -20.96 1.00 -0.28
CA THR A 514 -21.03 2.44 0.01
C THR A 514 -22.43 3.00 -0.33
N GLY A 515 -23.47 2.16 -0.28
CA GLY A 515 -24.86 2.60 -0.53
C GLY A 515 -25.13 3.06 -1.97
N GLY A 516 -24.38 2.51 -2.93
CA GLY A 516 -24.40 2.87 -4.35
C GLY A 516 -23.51 4.06 -4.69
N VAL A 517 -22.88 4.72 -3.72
CA VAL A 517 -22.05 5.90 -3.94
C VAL A 517 -20.64 5.49 -4.37
N ALA A 518 -20.05 6.17 -5.35
CA ALA A 518 -18.74 5.82 -5.91
C ALA A 518 -17.96 7.06 -6.35
N LEU A 519 -16.65 6.85 -6.50
CA LEU A 519 -15.73 7.80 -7.09
C LEU A 519 -15.13 7.18 -8.37
N LEU A 520 -15.09 7.97 -9.44
CA LEU A 520 -14.45 7.64 -10.71
C LEU A 520 -13.42 8.72 -11.03
N ILE A 521 -12.29 8.35 -11.64
CA ILE A 521 -11.27 9.30 -12.06
C ILE A 521 -11.16 9.29 -13.57
N LEU A 522 -11.00 10.47 -14.16
CA LEU A 522 -10.49 10.63 -15.51
C LEU A 522 -9.00 10.95 -15.45
N CYS A 523 -8.25 10.10 -16.14
CA CYS A 523 -6.81 10.15 -16.21
C CYS A 523 -6.40 10.56 -17.62
N GLU A 524 -5.51 11.52 -17.71
CA GLU A 524 -4.78 11.81 -18.92
C GLU A 524 -3.60 10.84 -19.04
N ALA A 525 -3.59 10.06 -20.11
CA ALA A 525 -2.61 9.02 -20.36
C ALA A 525 -1.81 9.32 -21.64
N ALA A 526 -0.49 9.42 -21.51
CA ALA A 526 0.45 9.47 -22.64
C ALA A 526 0.76 8.05 -23.11
N LEU A 527 -0.04 7.54 -24.05
CA LEU A 527 0.05 6.15 -24.50
C LEU A 527 1.18 5.91 -25.50
N GLY A 528 1.66 6.96 -26.18
CA GLY A 528 2.71 6.84 -27.20
C GLY A 528 2.35 5.81 -28.29
N ALA A 529 3.35 5.10 -28.78
CA ALA A 529 3.16 3.92 -29.62
C ALA A 529 2.59 2.76 -28.78
N MET A 530 1.45 2.20 -29.21
CA MET A 530 0.72 1.17 -28.47
C MET A 530 0.89 -0.22 -29.11
N GLN A 531 1.16 -1.23 -28.28
CA GLN A 531 1.01 -2.64 -28.65
C GLN A 531 -0.47 -3.01 -28.65
N THR A 532 -0.98 -3.55 -29.75
CA THR A 532 -2.36 -4.05 -29.81
C THR A 532 -2.43 -5.53 -29.49
N LEU A 533 -3.31 -5.93 -28.58
CA LEU A 533 -3.52 -7.33 -28.21
C LEU A 533 -5.01 -7.68 -28.21
N ARG A 534 -5.34 -8.92 -28.62
CA ARG A 534 -6.72 -9.43 -28.73
C ARG A 534 -7.09 -10.45 -27.66
N GLU A 535 -6.10 -10.90 -26.90
CA GLU A 535 -6.22 -11.83 -25.80
C GLU A 535 -5.21 -11.48 -24.70
N ALA A 536 -5.39 -12.08 -23.52
CA ALA A 536 -4.52 -11.85 -22.37
C ALA A 536 -3.07 -12.24 -22.70
N ASP A 537 -2.12 -11.42 -22.24
CA ASP A 537 -0.69 -11.69 -22.36
C ASP A 537 0.00 -11.11 -21.13
N PHE A 538 0.31 -11.97 -20.17
CA PHE A 538 0.95 -11.56 -18.92
C PHE A 538 2.30 -10.87 -19.13
N ASN A 539 2.97 -11.11 -20.27
CA ASN A 539 4.24 -10.50 -20.62
C ASN A 539 4.09 -9.26 -21.52
N ALA A 540 2.88 -8.71 -21.68
CA ALA A 540 2.63 -7.58 -22.58
C ALA A 540 3.55 -6.38 -22.32
N GLY A 541 3.75 -5.96 -21.07
CA GLY A 541 4.67 -4.85 -20.75
C GLY A 541 6.11 -5.08 -21.21
N THR A 542 6.64 -6.28 -20.98
CA THR A 542 8.00 -6.64 -21.43
C THR A 542 8.08 -6.70 -22.96
N LYS A 543 7.05 -7.23 -23.62
CA LYS A 543 6.97 -7.29 -25.09
C LYS A 543 6.83 -5.91 -25.72
N ALA A 544 6.00 -5.04 -25.13
CA ALA A 544 5.86 -3.66 -25.57
C ALA A 544 7.21 -2.95 -25.53
N LYS A 545 7.91 -3.00 -24.38
CA LYS A 545 9.25 -2.41 -24.23
C LYS A 545 10.27 -2.96 -25.23
N LYS A 546 10.27 -4.29 -25.48
CA LYS A 546 11.17 -4.92 -26.45
C LYS A 546 10.95 -4.45 -27.89
N ASN A 547 9.72 -4.04 -28.21
CA ASN A 547 9.32 -3.58 -29.54
C ASN A 547 9.22 -2.05 -29.63
N ASP A 548 9.88 -1.32 -28.72
CA ASP A 548 9.85 0.15 -28.64
C ASP A 548 8.42 0.74 -28.58
N MET A 549 7.50 0.02 -27.93
CA MET A 549 6.15 0.45 -27.63
C MET A 549 6.03 0.83 -26.15
N HIS A 550 5.21 1.84 -25.88
CA HIS A 550 5.15 2.52 -24.59
C HIS A 550 3.95 2.07 -23.75
N SER A 551 2.95 1.47 -24.37
CA SER A 551 1.72 1.02 -23.71
C SER A 551 1.08 -0.13 -24.47
N THR A 552 0.05 -0.72 -23.88
CA THR A 552 -0.76 -1.77 -24.53
C THR A 552 -2.20 -1.33 -24.66
N TRP A 553 -2.79 -1.62 -25.82
CA TRP A 553 -4.21 -1.55 -26.08
C TRP A 553 -4.78 -2.96 -26.22
N GLY A 554 -5.48 -3.40 -25.17
CA GLY A 554 -6.35 -4.57 -25.21
C GLY A 554 -7.59 -4.24 -26.04
N GLN A 555 -7.70 -4.84 -27.21
CA GLN A 555 -8.74 -4.54 -28.20
C GLN A 555 -10.03 -5.29 -27.89
N GLY A 556 -11.09 -4.60 -27.49
CA GLY A 556 -12.39 -5.19 -27.17
C GLY A 556 -13.37 -5.23 -28.34
N LYS A 557 -14.40 -6.09 -28.23
CA LYS A 557 -15.53 -6.16 -29.16
C LYS A 557 -16.32 -4.87 -29.21
N ILE A 558 -16.49 -4.20 -28.07
CA ILE A 558 -17.24 -2.95 -27.92
C ILE A 558 -16.27 -1.82 -27.55
N GLY A 559 -16.38 -0.69 -28.24
CA GLY A 559 -15.53 0.47 -28.02
C GLY A 559 -16.10 1.74 -28.65
N PRO A 560 -15.41 2.88 -28.52
CA PRO A 560 -15.84 4.15 -29.08
C PRO A 560 -15.74 4.14 -30.60
N ARG A 561 -16.81 4.56 -31.27
CA ARG A 561 -16.85 4.68 -32.74
C ARG A 561 -16.05 5.88 -33.27
N ARG A 562 -16.02 6.96 -32.50
CA ARG A 562 -15.34 8.21 -32.86
C ARG A 562 -14.65 8.79 -31.64
N TRP A 563 -13.49 9.38 -31.88
CA TRP A 563 -12.74 10.17 -30.92
C TRP A 563 -12.93 11.66 -31.22
N VAL A 564 -12.73 12.50 -30.22
CA VAL A 564 -12.75 13.95 -30.34
C VAL A 564 -11.65 14.54 -29.45
N ASP A 565 -11.15 15.71 -29.82
CA ASP A 565 -10.22 16.48 -28.98
C ASP A 565 -10.93 16.89 -27.68
N ALA A 566 -10.37 16.50 -26.54
CA ALA A 566 -10.87 16.78 -25.20
C ALA A 566 -10.67 18.25 -24.80
N GLY A 567 -10.05 19.07 -25.64
CA GLY A 567 -10.09 20.53 -25.58
C GLY A 567 -11.51 21.11 -25.59
N ILE A 568 -12.52 20.36 -26.05
CA ILE A 568 -13.94 20.72 -25.89
C ILE A 568 -14.40 20.73 -24.43
N VAL A 569 -13.71 19.98 -23.56
CA VAL A 569 -13.97 19.93 -22.12
C VAL A 569 -13.28 21.10 -21.43
N HIS A 570 -11.97 21.23 -21.63
CA HIS A 570 -11.15 22.29 -21.02
C HIS A 570 -9.91 22.59 -21.88
N PRO A 571 -9.48 23.86 -22.05
CA PRO A 571 -8.35 24.23 -22.94
C PRO A 571 -7.04 23.49 -22.66
N SER A 572 -6.75 23.15 -21.41
CA SER A 572 -5.56 22.38 -21.01
C SER A 572 -5.52 20.94 -21.55
N LEU A 573 -6.61 20.45 -22.13
CA LEU A 573 -6.73 19.11 -22.72
C LEU A 573 -6.64 19.13 -24.24
N LYS A 574 -6.29 20.27 -24.84
CA LYS A 574 -6.10 20.39 -26.28
C LYS A 574 -5.05 19.37 -26.76
N GLY A 575 -5.41 18.60 -27.79
CA GLY A 575 -4.58 17.51 -28.32
C GLY A 575 -4.68 16.18 -27.57
N VAL A 576 -5.55 16.09 -26.54
CA VAL A 576 -5.87 14.82 -25.85
C VAL A 576 -7.13 14.25 -26.47
N GLU A 577 -7.15 12.97 -26.85
CA GLU A 577 -8.36 12.34 -27.38
C GLU A 577 -9.28 11.84 -26.25
N MET A 578 -10.59 11.98 -26.45
CA MET A 578 -11.61 11.29 -25.65
C MET A 578 -12.68 10.67 -26.56
N PRO A 579 -13.38 9.61 -26.11
CA PRO A 579 -14.56 9.11 -26.78
C PRO A 579 -15.56 10.23 -27.06
N ASN A 580 -16.01 10.35 -28.31
CA ASN A 580 -16.95 11.38 -28.69
C ASN A 580 -18.30 11.12 -28.02
N PRO A 581 -18.75 11.99 -27.10
CA PRO A 581 -19.91 11.73 -26.27
C PRO A 581 -21.24 11.81 -27.05
N LYS A 582 -21.22 12.18 -28.34
CA LYS A 582 -22.41 12.14 -29.21
C LYS A 582 -22.76 10.73 -29.69
N TYR A 583 -21.82 9.78 -29.59
CA TYR A 583 -22.01 8.42 -30.09
C TYR A 583 -21.84 7.42 -28.94
N LYS A 584 -22.78 6.48 -28.82
CA LYS A 584 -22.66 5.38 -27.86
C LYS A 584 -21.59 4.38 -28.32
N PRO A 585 -21.00 3.57 -27.41
CA PRO A 585 -20.07 2.52 -27.79
C PRO A 585 -20.79 1.50 -28.67
N SER A 586 -20.07 0.99 -29.67
CA SER A 586 -20.59 0.02 -30.63
C SER A 586 -19.55 -1.05 -30.90
N GLU A 587 -19.91 -2.01 -31.75
CA GLU A 587 -18.95 -3.01 -32.23
C GLU A 587 -17.76 -2.33 -32.92
N THR A 588 -16.56 -2.78 -32.60
CA THR A 588 -15.30 -2.27 -33.12
C THR A 588 -14.89 -2.93 -34.44
N GLY A 589 -15.54 -4.02 -34.83
CA GLY A 589 -15.20 -4.82 -36.01
C GLY A 589 -13.94 -5.68 -35.83
N ILE A 590 -13.37 -5.76 -34.63
CA ILE A 590 -12.16 -6.52 -34.34
C ILE A 590 -12.50 -8.01 -34.29
N LYS A 591 -11.99 -8.78 -35.25
CA LYS A 591 -12.19 -10.22 -35.33
C LYS A 591 -11.38 -10.97 -34.27
N ASP A 592 -11.96 -12.04 -33.75
CA ASP A 592 -11.33 -13.01 -32.85
C ASP A 592 -10.79 -12.44 -31.52
N THR A 593 -11.30 -11.29 -31.08
CA THR A 593 -10.97 -10.78 -29.75
C THR A 593 -11.71 -11.52 -28.64
N LYS A 594 -10.97 -11.85 -27.58
CA LYS A 594 -11.50 -12.43 -26.33
C LYS A 594 -11.98 -11.35 -25.35
N LEU A 595 -11.73 -10.06 -25.63
CA LEU A 595 -12.12 -8.96 -24.77
C LEU A 595 -13.48 -8.39 -25.17
N HIS A 596 -14.37 -8.14 -24.19
CA HIS A 596 -15.64 -7.46 -24.47
C HIS A 596 -15.49 -5.96 -24.69
N TYR A 597 -14.56 -5.32 -23.99
CA TYR A 597 -14.36 -3.87 -24.00
C TYR A 597 -12.86 -3.56 -24.02
N ASN A 598 -12.49 -2.40 -24.56
CA ASN A 598 -11.10 -1.96 -24.61
C ASN A 598 -10.46 -1.81 -23.22
N GLU A 599 -9.13 -1.96 -23.18
CA GLU A 599 -8.26 -1.61 -22.04
C GLU A 599 -7.01 -0.91 -22.56
N TYR A 600 -6.54 0.08 -21.80
CA TYR A 600 -5.31 0.80 -22.07
C TYR A 600 -4.41 0.65 -20.85
N ILE A 601 -3.20 0.15 -21.05
CA ILE A 601 -2.28 -0.20 -19.98
C ILE A 601 -1.01 0.61 -20.14
N CYS A 602 -0.73 1.45 -19.15
CA CYS A 602 0.52 2.18 -19.03
C CYS A 602 1.48 1.41 -18.11
N TYR A 603 2.75 1.31 -18.51
CA TYR A 603 3.77 0.55 -17.78
C TYR A 603 4.72 1.44 -16.96
N ASP A 604 4.51 2.75 -17.00
CA ASP A 604 5.18 3.73 -16.16
C ASP A 604 4.17 4.71 -15.54
N VAL A 605 4.39 5.07 -14.27
CA VAL A 605 3.53 6.01 -13.53
C VAL A 605 3.62 7.46 -14.06
N ALA A 606 4.70 7.81 -14.75
CA ALA A 606 4.88 9.10 -15.40
C ALA A 606 4.01 9.26 -16.65
N GLN A 607 3.49 8.16 -17.24
CA GLN A 607 2.56 8.21 -18.37
C GLN A 607 1.17 8.71 -17.98
N VAL A 608 0.85 8.82 -16.68
CA VAL A 608 -0.52 9.08 -16.23
C VAL A 608 -0.57 10.27 -15.28
N ARG A 609 -1.53 11.16 -15.53
CA ARG A 609 -1.89 12.29 -14.67
C ARG A 609 -3.38 12.29 -14.41
N LEU A 610 -3.80 12.51 -13.16
CA LEU A 610 -5.21 12.60 -12.79
C LEU A 610 -5.74 13.98 -13.16
N ARG A 611 -6.96 14.05 -13.70
CA ARG A 611 -7.54 15.31 -14.20
C ARG A 611 -8.87 15.67 -13.55
N TYR A 612 -9.77 14.69 -13.44
CA TYR A 612 -11.09 14.90 -12.83
C TYR A 612 -11.46 13.77 -11.90
N LEU A 613 -12.12 14.11 -10.79
CA LEU A 613 -12.77 13.19 -9.88
C LEU A 613 -14.28 13.36 -10.00
N LEU A 614 -14.98 12.30 -10.37
CA LEU A 614 -16.44 12.28 -10.47
C LEU A 614 -17.03 11.58 -9.26
N TYR A 615 -17.88 12.30 -8.53
CA TYR A 615 -18.63 11.80 -7.39
C TYR A 615 -20.04 11.45 -7.82
N VAL A 616 -20.37 10.15 -7.79
CA VAL A 616 -21.60 9.64 -8.41
C VAL A 616 -22.31 8.63 -7.52
N LYS A 617 -23.61 8.48 -7.72
CA LYS A 617 -24.38 7.33 -7.24
C LYS A 617 -24.69 6.41 -8.43
N ILE A 618 -24.24 5.17 -8.35
CA ILE A 618 -24.42 4.13 -9.35
C ILE A 618 -25.66 3.32 -8.98
N LYS A 619 -26.58 3.17 -9.93
CA LYS A 619 -27.68 2.22 -9.85
C LYS A 619 -27.47 1.17 -10.93
N LYS A 620 -27.42 -0.10 -10.52
CA LYS A 620 -27.41 -1.24 -11.44
C LYS A 620 -28.86 -1.67 -11.66
N LEU A 621 -29.29 -1.68 -12.92
CA LEU A 621 -30.65 -2.02 -13.35
C LEU A 621 -30.84 -3.52 -13.47
#